data_AF-A0A7J8UD34-F1
#
_entry.id   AF-A0A7J8UD34-F1
#
_cell.length_a   1.000
_cell.length_b   1.000
_cell.length_c   1.000
_cell.angle_alpha   90.00
_cell.angle_beta   90.00
_cell.angle_gamma   90.00
#
_symmetry.space_group_name_H-M   'P 1'
#
loop_
_entity.id
_entity.type
_entity.pdbx_description
1 polymer ?
#
loop_
_entity_poly.entity_id
_entity_poly.type
_entity_poly.pdbx_seq_one_letter_code
_entity_poly.pdbx_strand_id
1 'polypeptide(L)'
;MDTPEEKNASAKYLQNITIPSALISKSLGDSLKKAITFGEMVKISLDWTESLPHPDERVEYEFWTNSNDECGPKCDSQMEFVKNFKGAAQVLEQKGYTQFIPHYITWYCPEAFLLSEQCKSQCINHGRYCAPDPEQDFSKGYDGKDVVVQNLRQACFFKVANESRKPWLWWDYVTDFALRCPMKEKKYTKDCADKVIQSLGWLMLYTMFFYFL
;
A
#
# COMPACT_ATOMS: atom_id res chain seq x y z
N MET A 1 -6.07 8.09 12.64
CA MET A 1 -6.65 8.19 13.99
C MET A 1 -6.27 6.91 14.71
N ASP A 2 -5.43 6.97 15.73
CA ASP A 2 -5.12 5.82 16.59
C ASP A 2 -5.35 6.26 18.03
N THR A 3 -6.24 5.57 18.75
CA THR A 3 -6.34 5.67 20.21
C THR A 3 -5.31 4.74 20.88
N PRO A 4 -4.69 5.13 22.02
CA PRO A 4 -3.54 4.41 22.57
C PRO A 4 -3.84 3.03 23.17
N GLU A 5 -5.11 2.71 23.46
CA GLU A 5 -5.48 1.55 24.28
C GLU A 5 -5.80 0.27 23.49
N GLU A 6 -5.88 0.31 22.15
CA GLU A 6 -6.34 -0.83 21.33
C GLU A 6 -5.22 -1.70 20.73
N LYS A 7 -3.94 -1.43 20.98
CA LYS A 7 -2.85 -1.91 20.11
C LYS A 7 -2.55 -3.42 20.13
N ASN A 8 -2.93 -4.17 21.16
CA ASN A 8 -2.41 -5.55 21.33
C ASN A 8 -3.47 -6.67 21.31
N ALA A 9 -4.72 -6.41 21.72
CA ALA A 9 -5.74 -7.47 21.80
C ALA A 9 -6.42 -7.71 20.45
N SER A 10 -6.80 -6.66 19.73
CA SER A 10 -7.59 -6.72 18.49
C SER A 10 -6.82 -7.36 17.33
N ALA A 11 -5.55 -7.01 17.13
CA ALA A 11 -4.74 -7.48 16.02
C ALA A 11 -4.58 -9.01 15.98
N LYS A 12 -4.47 -9.67 17.15
CA LYS A 12 -4.31 -11.12 17.25
C LYS A 12 -5.59 -11.89 16.88
N TYR A 13 -6.77 -11.31 17.14
CA TYR A 13 -8.04 -11.94 16.78
C TYR A 13 -8.42 -11.67 15.33
N LEU A 14 -8.08 -10.49 14.79
CA LEU A 14 -8.34 -10.14 13.39
C LEU A 14 -7.68 -11.11 12.40
N GLN A 15 -6.45 -11.57 12.70
CA GLN A 15 -5.75 -12.56 11.88
C GLN A 15 -6.42 -13.95 11.86
N ASN A 16 -7.35 -14.23 12.78
CA ASN A 16 -8.01 -15.53 12.90
C ASN A 16 -9.43 -15.56 12.31
N ILE A 17 -9.92 -14.47 11.73
CA ILE A 17 -11.25 -14.43 11.11
C ILE A 17 -11.17 -15.03 9.70
N THR A 18 -11.59 -16.28 9.56
CA THR A 18 -11.61 -17.00 8.27
C THR A 18 -13.01 -17.12 7.67
N ILE A 19 -14.04 -16.66 8.38
CA ILE A 19 -15.44 -16.72 7.96
C ILE A 19 -15.97 -15.34 7.61
N PRO A 20 -16.80 -15.19 6.55
CA PRO A 20 -17.49 -13.95 6.28
C PRO A 20 -18.32 -13.53 7.50
N SER A 21 -18.09 -12.32 7.98
CA SER A 21 -18.71 -11.78 9.18
C SER A 21 -19.51 -10.53 8.81
N ALA A 22 -20.80 -10.52 9.15
CA ALA A 22 -21.69 -9.40 8.86
C ALA A 22 -22.46 -8.99 10.12
N LEU A 23 -22.65 -7.68 10.30
CA LEU A 23 -23.54 -7.14 11.32
C LEU A 23 -24.96 -7.06 10.74
N ILE A 24 -25.95 -7.45 11.54
CA ILE A 24 -27.37 -7.38 11.17
C ILE A 24 -28.11 -6.47 12.14
N SER A 25 -29.26 -5.94 11.70
CA SER A 25 -30.14 -5.17 12.57
C SER A 25 -30.74 -6.05 13.69
N LYS A 26 -31.05 -5.41 14.83
CA LYS A 26 -31.72 -6.10 15.95
C LYS A 26 -33.04 -6.75 15.53
N SER A 27 -33.84 -6.07 14.71
CA SER A 27 -35.13 -6.58 14.22
C SER A 27 -35.00 -7.85 13.39
N LEU A 28 -33.98 -7.91 12.51
CA LEU A 28 -33.67 -9.12 11.75
C LEU A 28 -33.20 -10.24 12.69
N GLY A 29 -32.31 -9.92 13.64
CA GLY A 29 -31.84 -10.88 14.64
C GLY A 29 -32.96 -11.49 15.49
N ASP A 30 -33.92 -10.68 15.94
CA ASP A 30 -35.07 -11.15 16.71
C ASP A 30 -36.00 -12.05 15.87
N SER A 31 -36.19 -11.71 14.59
CA SER A 31 -36.99 -12.50 13.65
C SER A 31 -36.38 -13.88 13.39
N LEU A 32 -35.06 -13.93 13.17
CA LEU A 32 -34.30 -15.18 12.98
C LEU A 32 -34.39 -16.07 14.22
N LYS A 33 -34.20 -15.49 15.43
CA LYS A 33 -34.32 -16.22 16.70
C LYS A 33 -35.69 -16.84 16.88
N LYS A 34 -36.75 -16.11 16.53
CA LYS A 34 -38.12 -16.60 16.62
C LYS A 34 -38.33 -17.79 15.69
N ALA A 35 -38.00 -17.67 14.41
CA ALA A 35 -38.16 -18.75 13.43
C ALA A 35 -37.43 -20.05 13.86
N ILE A 36 -36.19 -19.93 14.34
CA ILE A 36 -35.40 -21.08 14.84
C ILE A 36 -36.06 -21.72 16.08
N THR A 37 -36.59 -20.91 16.99
CA THR A 37 -37.25 -21.41 18.22
C THR A 37 -38.54 -22.17 17.93
N PHE A 38 -39.23 -21.82 16.84
CA PHE A 38 -40.43 -22.52 16.36
C PHE A 38 -40.11 -23.77 15.51
N GLY A 39 -38.84 -24.14 15.38
CA GLY A 39 -38.39 -25.34 14.67
C GLY A 39 -38.29 -25.19 13.15
N GLU A 40 -38.32 -23.95 12.63
CA GLU A 40 -38.16 -23.69 11.21
C GLU A 40 -36.69 -23.75 10.78
N MET A 41 -36.42 -24.32 9.61
CA MET A 41 -35.10 -24.25 8.98
C MET A 41 -34.94 -22.88 8.32
N VAL A 42 -33.95 -22.10 8.77
CA VAL A 42 -33.66 -20.79 8.23
C VAL A 42 -32.40 -20.84 7.35
N LYS A 43 -32.54 -20.47 6.07
CA LYS A 43 -31.41 -20.33 5.13
C LYS A 43 -31.08 -18.85 4.95
N ILE A 44 -29.83 -18.48 5.18
CA ILE A 44 -29.31 -17.13 4.95
C ILE A 44 -28.33 -17.18 3.78
N SER A 45 -28.50 -16.27 2.82
CA SER A 45 -27.55 -16.04 1.74
C SER A 45 -26.87 -14.71 1.98
N LEU A 46 -25.54 -14.69 2.01
CA LEU A 46 -24.74 -13.48 2.00
C LEU A 46 -24.30 -13.25 0.56
N ASP A 47 -24.92 -12.27 -0.08
CA ASP A 47 -24.64 -11.88 -1.46
C ASP A 47 -23.88 -10.56 -1.46
N TRP A 48 -22.65 -10.59 -1.96
CA TRP A 48 -21.75 -9.44 -2.07
C TRP A 48 -21.66 -8.92 -3.50
N THR A 49 -22.42 -9.48 -4.42
CA THR A 49 -22.33 -9.19 -5.85
C THR A 49 -22.70 -7.73 -6.12
N GLU A 50 -23.64 -7.14 -5.38
CA GLU A 50 -23.93 -5.69 -5.48
C GLU A 50 -22.95 -4.80 -4.72
N SER A 51 -22.16 -5.37 -3.79
CA SER A 51 -21.17 -4.63 -2.99
C SER A 51 -19.85 -4.40 -3.73
N LEU A 52 -19.70 -4.97 -4.93
CA LEU A 52 -18.59 -4.74 -5.84
C LEU A 52 -19.14 -3.94 -7.03
N PRO A 53 -18.90 -2.62 -7.12
CA PRO A 53 -19.19 -1.89 -8.34
C PRO A 53 -18.30 -2.42 -9.46
N HIS A 54 -18.86 -3.23 -10.36
CA HIS A 54 -18.18 -3.79 -11.52
C HIS A 54 -18.93 -3.42 -12.80
N PRO A 55 -18.86 -2.14 -13.24
CA PRO A 55 -19.47 -1.71 -14.50
C PRO A 55 -18.92 -2.46 -15.73
N ASP A 56 -17.75 -3.08 -15.59
CA ASP A 56 -17.02 -3.82 -16.63
C ASP A 56 -16.47 -5.18 -16.15
N GLU A 57 -17.16 -5.86 -15.22
CA GLU A 57 -16.78 -7.17 -14.65
C GLU A 57 -15.39 -7.21 -13.97
N ARG A 58 -14.85 -6.04 -13.63
CA ARG A 58 -13.54 -5.87 -12.98
C ARG A 58 -13.69 -5.28 -11.59
N VAL A 59 -12.87 -5.76 -10.66
CA VAL A 59 -12.75 -5.17 -9.31
C VAL A 59 -11.69 -4.07 -9.33
N GLU A 60 -12.10 -2.85 -9.01
CA GLU A 60 -11.21 -1.70 -8.84
C GLU A 60 -10.84 -1.55 -7.37
N TYR A 61 -9.54 -1.44 -7.07
CA TYR A 61 -9.06 -1.25 -5.71
C TYR A 61 -7.89 -0.28 -5.60
N GLU A 62 -7.83 0.43 -4.49
CA GLU A 62 -6.71 1.30 -4.15
C GLU A 62 -5.75 0.57 -3.21
N PHE A 63 -4.45 0.65 -3.50
CA PHE A 63 -3.42 0.09 -2.64
C PHE A 63 -2.61 1.19 -1.96
N TRP A 64 -2.92 1.48 -0.70
CA TRP A 64 -2.24 2.50 0.10
C TRP A 64 -0.98 1.92 0.77
N THR A 65 0.18 2.50 0.48
CA THR A 65 1.49 1.93 0.85
C THR A 65 2.56 2.98 1.12
N ASN A 66 3.77 2.53 1.45
CA ASN A 66 4.96 3.34 1.67
C ASN A 66 6.23 2.55 1.28
N SER A 67 7.31 3.21 0.91
CA SER A 67 8.58 2.53 0.56
C SER A 67 9.60 2.48 1.70
N ASN A 68 9.25 2.96 2.89
CA ASN A 68 10.07 2.84 4.10
C ASN A 68 10.19 1.36 4.54
N ASP A 69 11.40 0.90 4.86
CA ASP A 69 11.70 -0.45 5.35
C ASP A 69 12.34 -0.48 6.77
N GLU A 70 12.42 0.65 7.48
CA GLU A 70 13.05 0.77 8.81
C GLU A 70 12.07 1.11 9.95
N CYS A 71 10.76 1.22 9.69
CA CYS A 71 9.77 1.56 10.72
C CYS A 71 9.33 0.37 11.64
N GLY A 72 10.17 -0.66 11.76
CA GLY A 72 9.93 -1.84 12.58
C GLY A 72 8.83 -2.78 12.04
N PRO A 73 8.09 -3.51 12.92
CA PRO A 73 7.16 -4.57 12.52
C PRO A 73 6.06 -4.14 11.54
N LYS A 74 5.72 -2.84 11.51
CA LYS A 74 4.76 -2.27 10.56
C LYS A 74 5.31 -2.32 9.12
N CYS A 75 6.55 -1.91 8.93
CA CYS A 75 7.24 -1.94 7.63
C CYS A 75 7.50 -3.40 7.21
N ASP A 76 7.92 -4.25 8.14
CA ASP A 76 8.12 -5.68 7.87
C ASP A 76 6.84 -6.35 7.34
N SER A 77 5.71 -6.10 8.01
CA SER A 77 4.39 -6.65 7.62
C SER A 77 3.95 -6.14 6.25
N GLN A 78 4.22 -4.87 5.95
CA GLN A 78 3.88 -4.27 4.65
C GLN A 78 4.72 -4.86 3.51
N MET A 79 6.03 -5.01 3.72
CA MET A 79 6.92 -5.65 2.77
C MET A 79 6.55 -7.11 2.52
N GLU A 80 6.22 -7.83 3.59
CA GLU A 80 5.76 -9.22 3.51
C GLU A 80 4.44 -9.32 2.72
N PHE A 81 3.48 -8.42 2.94
CA PHE A 81 2.25 -8.36 2.15
C PHE A 81 2.56 -8.18 0.66
N VAL A 82 3.36 -7.18 0.29
CA VAL A 82 3.70 -6.90 -1.11
C VAL A 82 4.36 -8.13 -1.77
N LYS A 83 5.32 -8.75 -1.07
CA LYS A 83 6.00 -9.95 -1.53
C LYS A 83 5.05 -11.13 -1.74
N ASN A 84 4.17 -11.40 -0.77
CA ASN A 84 3.27 -12.55 -0.80
C ASN A 84 2.10 -12.35 -1.77
N PHE A 85 1.61 -11.12 -1.92
CA PHE A 85 0.46 -10.79 -2.76
C PHE A 85 0.84 -10.60 -4.23
N LYS A 86 2.10 -10.24 -4.54
CA LYS A 86 2.61 -10.02 -5.90
C LYS A 86 2.08 -11.02 -6.92
N GLY A 87 2.25 -12.33 -6.68
CA GLY A 87 1.85 -13.36 -7.65
C GLY A 87 0.34 -13.37 -7.93
N ALA A 88 -0.48 -13.23 -6.88
CA ALA A 88 -1.91 -13.15 -7.02
C ALA A 88 -2.33 -11.87 -7.77
N ALA A 89 -1.78 -10.72 -7.39
CA ALA A 89 -2.07 -9.43 -8.02
C ALA A 89 -1.73 -9.44 -9.52
N GLN A 90 -0.55 -9.98 -9.89
CA GLN A 90 -0.14 -10.09 -11.29
C GLN A 90 -1.08 -10.96 -12.11
N VAL A 91 -1.51 -12.12 -11.57
CA VAL A 91 -2.45 -13.02 -12.27
C VAL A 91 -3.82 -12.37 -12.44
N LEU A 92 -4.33 -11.70 -11.40
CA LEU A 92 -5.63 -11.04 -11.42
C LEU A 92 -5.66 -9.89 -12.44
N GLU A 93 -4.63 -9.04 -12.46
CA GLU A 93 -4.54 -7.95 -13.43
C GLU A 93 -4.32 -8.44 -14.86
N GLN A 94 -3.42 -9.40 -15.08
CA GLN A 94 -3.14 -9.90 -16.43
C GLN A 94 -4.36 -10.60 -17.07
N LYS A 95 -5.25 -11.16 -16.25
CA LYS A 95 -6.51 -11.75 -16.69
C LYS A 95 -7.66 -10.74 -16.79
N GLY A 96 -7.43 -9.48 -16.44
CA GLY A 96 -8.44 -8.42 -16.50
C GLY A 96 -9.47 -8.45 -15.38
N TYR A 97 -9.27 -9.25 -14.32
CA TYR A 97 -10.21 -9.35 -13.20
C TYR A 97 -10.11 -8.18 -12.23
N THR A 98 -8.95 -7.51 -12.20
CA THR A 98 -8.72 -6.37 -11.31
C THR A 98 -8.03 -5.22 -12.01
N GLN A 99 -8.25 -4.01 -11.50
CA GLN A 99 -7.43 -2.84 -11.78
C GLN A 99 -7.07 -2.19 -10.46
N PHE A 100 -5.77 -2.05 -10.17
CA PHE A 100 -5.33 -1.38 -8.95
C PHE A 100 -4.69 -0.03 -9.22
N ILE A 101 -4.74 0.83 -8.21
CA ILE A 101 -4.02 2.11 -8.21
C ILE A 101 -3.21 2.20 -6.91
N PRO A 102 -1.86 2.26 -6.97
CA PRO A 102 -1.05 2.43 -5.79
C PRO A 102 -1.05 3.90 -5.34
N HIS A 103 -1.30 4.11 -4.05
CA HIS A 103 -1.25 5.40 -3.38
C HIS A 103 -0.19 5.38 -2.29
N TYR A 104 0.50 6.50 -2.12
CA TYR A 104 1.56 6.64 -1.12
C TYR A 104 1.12 7.58 -0.02
N ILE A 105 1.30 7.14 1.23
CA ILE A 105 0.98 7.96 2.39
C ILE A 105 2.00 9.10 2.48
N THR A 106 1.50 10.33 2.54
CA THR A 106 2.31 11.53 2.72
C THR A 106 1.81 12.37 3.88
N TRP A 107 2.73 13.01 4.57
CA TRP A 107 2.45 14.06 5.54
C TRP A 107 2.73 15.42 4.92
N TYR A 108 2.41 16.48 5.65
CA TYR A 108 2.78 17.84 5.27
C TYR A 108 3.41 18.56 6.47
N CYS A 109 4.21 19.56 6.17
CA CYS A 109 4.82 20.45 7.13
C CYS A 109 4.07 21.78 7.12
N PRO A 110 3.53 22.24 8.27
CA PRO A 110 2.81 23.51 8.33
C PRO A 110 3.70 24.70 7.97
N GLU A 111 3.10 25.75 7.40
CA GLU A 111 3.81 26.90 6.85
C GLU A 111 4.78 27.58 7.85
N ALA A 112 4.37 27.64 9.13
CA ALA A 112 5.17 28.20 10.22
C ALA A 112 6.50 27.46 10.45
N PHE A 113 6.62 26.21 9.99
CA PHE A 113 7.79 25.35 10.22
C PHE A 113 8.61 25.10 8.96
N LEU A 114 8.30 25.74 7.82
CA LEU A 114 9.00 25.49 6.54
C LEU A 114 10.51 25.71 6.61
N LEU A 115 10.96 26.65 7.43
CA LEU A 115 12.37 26.97 7.59
C LEU A 115 13.08 26.13 8.67
N SER A 116 12.34 25.31 9.41
CA SER A 116 12.92 24.40 10.41
C SER A 116 13.74 23.30 9.74
N GLU A 117 14.80 22.85 10.41
CA GLU A 117 15.65 21.77 9.92
C GLU A 117 14.87 20.45 9.78
N GLN A 118 13.91 20.20 10.67
CA GLN A 118 13.03 19.04 10.60
C GLN A 118 12.19 19.06 9.32
N CYS A 119 11.62 20.20 8.96
CA CYS A 119 10.83 20.29 7.74
C CYS A 119 11.70 20.12 6.49
N LYS A 120 12.88 20.75 6.46
CA LYS A 120 13.82 20.64 5.33
C LYS A 120 14.37 19.22 5.16
N SER A 121 14.61 18.50 6.25
CA SER A 121 15.12 17.12 6.17
C SER A 121 14.00 16.15 5.78
N GLN A 122 12.80 16.30 6.31
CA GLN A 122 11.75 15.29 6.16
C GLN A 122 10.81 15.49 4.96
N CYS A 123 10.91 16.63 4.26
CA CYS A 123 9.98 17.02 3.22
C CYS A 123 10.63 17.41 1.89
N ILE A 124 9.87 17.27 0.81
CA ILE A 124 10.14 17.89 -0.49
C ILE A 124 9.05 18.90 -0.85
N ASN A 125 9.29 19.67 -1.91
CA ASN A 125 8.33 20.63 -2.46
C ASN A 125 7.77 21.60 -1.41
N HIS A 126 8.67 22.32 -0.72
CA HIS A 126 8.33 23.33 0.28
C HIS A 126 7.35 22.81 1.35
N GLY A 127 7.64 21.63 1.92
CA GLY A 127 6.83 21.06 3.01
C GLY A 127 5.52 20.39 2.57
N ARG A 128 5.19 20.37 1.27
CA ARG A 128 3.93 19.80 0.79
C ARG A 128 3.88 18.28 0.89
N TYR A 129 5.02 17.61 0.71
CA TYR A 129 5.11 16.15 0.77
C TYR A 129 6.23 15.74 1.71
N CYS A 130 5.87 15.08 2.80
CA CYS A 130 6.78 14.65 3.85
C CYS A 130 6.57 13.18 4.19
N ALA A 131 7.58 12.57 4.79
CA ALA A 131 7.47 11.31 5.51
C ALA A 131 8.09 11.44 6.90
N PRO A 132 7.66 10.64 7.89
CA PRO A 132 8.38 10.54 9.14
C PRO A 132 9.76 9.95 8.89
N ASP A 133 10.71 10.32 9.74
CA ASP A 133 12.05 9.75 9.73
C ASP A 133 11.98 8.23 9.92
N PRO A 134 12.66 7.42 9.10
CA PRO A 134 12.45 5.98 9.03
C PRO A 134 12.70 5.28 10.36
N GLU A 135 13.83 5.58 11.00
CA GLU A 135 14.24 5.08 12.31
C GLU A 135 13.87 6.00 13.48
N GLN A 136 13.14 7.10 13.22
CA GLN A 136 12.77 8.12 14.20
C GLN A 136 13.97 8.81 14.86
N ASP A 137 15.07 8.95 14.12
CA ASP A 137 16.33 9.53 14.60
C ASP A 137 16.98 10.38 13.50
N PHE A 138 16.71 11.69 13.54
CA PHE A 138 17.21 12.68 12.57
C PHE A 138 18.75 12.79 12.48
N SER A 139 19.52 12.06 13.30
CA SER A 139 20.98 12.12 13.30
C SER A 139 21.65 11.01 12.47
N LYS A 140 20.89 10.02 11.99
CA LYS A 140 21.43 8.85 11.30
C LYS A 140 20.49 8.36 10.19
N GLY A 141 21.05 7.51 9.33
CA GLY A 141 20.34 6.87 8.22
C GLY A 141 19.79 7.83 7.18
N TYR A 142 18.57 7.54 6.73
CA TYR A 142 17.92 8.26 5.64
C TYR A 142 16.89 9.23 6.19
N ASP A 143 16.69 10.34 5.51
CA ASP A 143 15.68 11.32 5.92
C ASP A 143 14.30 10.94 5.35
N GLY A 144 13.23 11.46 5.94
CA GLY A 144 11.87 11.35 5.40
C GLY A 144 11.74 11.84 3.96
N LYS A 145 12.51 12.86 3.52
CA LYS A 145 12.50 13.29 2.11
C LYS A 145 12.96 12.17 1.16
N ASP A 146 13.88 11.31 1.59
CA ASP A 146 14.39 10.21 0.76
C ASP A 146 13.29 9.17 0.54
N VAL A 147 12.48 8.90 1.57
CA VAL A 147 11.28 8.07 1.47
C VAL A 147 10.28 8.66 0.49
N VAL A 148 10.02 9.97 0.58
CA VAL A 148 9.09 10.64 -0.33
C VAL A 148 9.59 10.57 -1.78
N VAL A 149 10.90 10.73 -2.01
CA VAL A 149 11.50 10.62 -3.34
C VAL A 149 11.36 9.20 -3.89
N GLN A 150 11.56 8.16 -3.06
CA GLN A 150 11.35 6.79 -3.53
C GLN A 150 9.86 6.50 -3.77
N ASN A 151 8.95 6.92 -2.89
CA ASN A 151 7.51 6.85 -3.11
C ASN A 151 7.10 7.48 -4.46
N LEU A 152 7.63 8.67 -4.75
CA LEU A 152 7.41 9.35 -6.03
C LEU A 152 7.92 8.51 -7.21
N ARG A 153 9.13 7.95 -7.13
CA ARG A 153 9.68 7.05 -8.17
C ARG A 153 8.78 5.84 -8.41
N GLN A 154 8.29 5.21 -7.35
CA GLN A 154 7.40 4.06 -7.49
C GLN A 154 6.04 4.45 -8.10
N ALA A 155 5.49 5.61 -7.74
CA ALA A 155 4.28 6.15 -8.36
C ALA A 155 4.50 6.49 -9.86
N CYS A 156 5.64 7.10 -10.21
CA CYS A 156 6.03 7.34 -11.58
C CYS A 156 6.17 6.02 -12.35
N PHE A 157 6.70 4.97 -11.72
CA PHE A 157 6.89 3.68 -12.38
C PHE A 157 5.53 3.07 -12.71
N PHE A 158 4.60 3.11 -11.75
CA PHE A 158 3.23 2.69 -11.99
C PHE A 158 2.59 3.46 -13.14
N LYS A 159 2.68 4.80 -13.16
CA LYS A 159 2.11 5.63 -14.24
C LYS A 159 2.59 5.16 -15.61
N VAL A 160 3.90 5.02 -15.77
CA VAL A 160 4.51 4.65 -17.05
C VAL A 160 4.17 3.19 -17.43
N ALA A 161 4.17 2.27 -16.45
CA ALA A 161 3.77 0.88 -16.67
C ALA A 161 2.29 0.75 -17.06
N ASN A 162 1.42 1.55 -16.44
CA ASN A 162 -0.01 1.61 -16.72
C ASN A 162 -0.29 2.18 -18.12
N GLU A 163 0.38 3.29 -18.50
CA GLU A 163 0.33 3.84 -19.86
C GLU A 163 0.81 2.82 -20.91
N SER A 164 1.74 1.93 -20.53
CA SER A 164 2.23 0.81 -21.36
C SER A 164 1.33 -0.43 -21.32
N ARG A 165 0.16 -0.36 -20.68
CA ARG A 165 -0.81 -1.46 -20.47
C ARG A 165 -0.22 -2.67 -19.74
N LYS A 166 0.72 -2.44 -18.83
CA LYS A 166 1.36 -3.47 -18.00
C LYS A 166 1.49 -3.02 -16.53
N PRO A 167 0.40 -2.58 -15.86
CA PRO A 167 0.44 -2.09 -14.48
C PRO A 167 1.02 -3.11 -13.49
N TRP A 168 0.84 -4.41 -13.76
CA TRP A 168 1.32 -5.50 -12.91
C TRP A 168 2.84 -5.56 -12.72
N LEU A 169 3.60 -4.85 -13.56
CA LEU A 169 5.06 -4.74 -13.42
C LEU A 169 5.46 -3.88 -12.24
N TRP A 170 4.58 -3.01 -11.76
CA TRP A 170 4.84 -2.26 -10.54
C TRP A 170 5.10 -3.21 -9.37
N TRP A 171 4.39 -4.35 -9.29
CA TRP A 171 4.64 -5.38 -8.27
C TRP A 171 6.05 -5.99 -8.38
N ASP A 172 6.59 -6.14 -9.59
CA ASP A 172 7.98 -6.56 -9.78
C ASP A 172 8.94 -5.50 -9.24
N TYR A 173 8.74 -4.24 -9.64
CA TYR A 173 9.60 -3.14 -9.25
C TYR A 173 9.64 -2.93 -7.74
N VAL A 174 8.49 -2.84 -7.06
CA VAL A 174 8.48 -2.56 -5.62
C VAL A 174 9.01 -3.73 -4.80
N THR A 175 8.78 -4.97 -5.25
CA THR A 175 9.33 -6.17 -4.59
C THR A 175 10.84 -6.24 -4.75
N ASP A 176 11.35 -6.04 -5.96
CA ASP A 176 12.79 -6.08 -6.23
C ASP A 176 13.51 -4.89 -5.58
N PHE A 177 12.89 -3.71 -5.54
CA PHE A 177 13.42 -2.55 -4.83
C PHE A 177 13.56 -2.83 -3.34
N ALA A 178 12.52 -3.36 -2.69
CA ALA A 178 12.56 -3.69 -1.26
C ALA A 178 13.63 -4.76 -0.94
N LEU A 179 13.92 -5.67 -1.87
CA LEU A 179 14.96 -6.70 -1.69
C LEU A 179 16.37 -6.19 -1.96
N ARG A 180 16.56 -5.31 -2.96
CA ARG A 180 17.89 -4.94 -3.47
C ARG A 180 18.39 -3.60 -2.95
N CYS A 181 17.48 -2.74 -2.48
CA CYS A 181 17.79 -1.37 -2.05
C CYS A 181 17.49 -1.11 -0.56
N PRO A 182 17.87 -2.00 0.38
CA PRO A 182 17.51 -1.82 1.78
C PRO A 182 18.22 -0.61 2.41
N MET A 183 17.50 0.12 3.28
CA MET A 183 18.09 1.25 4.04
C MET A 183 19.23 0.79 4.95
N LYS A 184 19.03 -0.36 5.61
CA LYS A 184 20.00 -1.04 6.49
C LYS A 184 21.39 -1.24 5.86
N GLU A 185 21.45 -1.43 4.54
CA GLU A 185 22.70 -1.59 3.78
C GLU A 185 23.16 -0.31 3.07
N LYS A 186 22.53 0.83 3.36
CA LYS A 186 22.77 2.13 2.71
C LYS A 186 22.59 2.09 1.18
N LYS A 187 21.62 1.29 0.72
CA LYS A 187 21.30 1.13 -0.70
C LYS A 187 20.04 1.86 -1.13
N TYR A 188 19.35 2.54 -0.22
CA TYR A 188 18.11 3.28 -0.47
C TYR A 188 18.37 4.58 -1.26
N THR A 189 18.75 4.42 -2.53
CA THR A 189 19.32 5.50 -3.36
C THR A 189 18.69 5.52 -4.74
N LYS A 190 18.85 6.65 -5.44
CA LYS A 190 18.50 6.76 -6.85
C LYS A 190 19.14 5.65 -7.68
N ASP A 191 20.46 5.48 -7.55
CA ASP A 191 21.21 4.54 -8.39
C ASP A 191 20.78 3.09 -8.19
N CYS A 192 20.39 2.72 -6.96
CA CYS A 192 19.86 1.39 -6.71
C CYS A 192 18.49 1.20 -7.37
N ALA A 193 17.56 2.15 -7.19
CA ALA A 193 16.26 2.11 -7.87
C ALA A 193 16.41 2.02 -9.40
N ASP A 194 17.32 2.83 -9.95
CA ASP A 194 17.65 2.89 -11.36
C ASP A 194 18.15 1.52 -11.88
N LYS A 195 19.00 0.81 -11.12
CA LYS A 195 19.45 -0.55 -11.43
C LYS A 195 18.32 -1.58 -11.36
N VAL A 196 17.37 -1.43 -10.42
CA VAL A 196 16.19 -2.30 -10.35
C VAL A 196 15.37 -2.16 -11.63
N ILE A 197 15.06 -0.93 -12.04
CA ILE A 197 14.32 -0.65 -13.28
C ILE A 197 15.03 -1.26 -14.50
N GLN A 198 16.35 -1.06 -14.62
CA GLN A 198 17.13 -1.65 -15.71
C GLN A 198 17.05 -3.18 -15.74
N SER A 199 17.10 -3.81 -14.57
CA SER A 199 17.06 -5.28 -14.47
C SER A 199 15.72 -5.89 -14.88
N LEU A 200 14.64 -5.10 -14.88
CA LEU A 200 13.33 -5.53 -15.38
C LEU A 200 13.24 -5.44 -16.93
N GLY A 201 14.31 -5.05 -17.62
CA GLY A 201 14.40 -5.07 -19.08
C GLY A 201 13.80 -3.84 -19.79
N TRP A 202 13.62 -2.73 -19.07
CA TRP A 202 12.84 -1.58 -19.55
C TRP A 202 13.68 -0.39 -20.03
N LEU A 203 14.70 -0.63 -20.87
CA LEU A 203 15.50 0.42 -21.52
C LEU A 203 14.64 1.43 -22.32
N MET A 204 13.49 1.03 -22.87
CA MET A 204 12.58 1.93 -23.60
C MET A 204 11.65 2.78 -22.71
N LEU A 205 11.35 2.35 -21.48
CA LEU A 205 10.65 3.20 -20.51
C LEU A 205 11.61 4.06 -19.69
N TYR A 206 12.88 3.67 -19.61
CA TYR A 206 13.93 4.42 -18.93
C TYR A 206 14.03 5.85 -19.46
N THR A 207 13.91 6.03 -20.78
CA THR A 207 13.88 7.35 -21.43
C THR A 207 12.60 8.13 -21.11
N MET A 208 11.43 7.50 -21.01
CA MET A 208 10.20 8.19 -20.55
C MET A 208 10.25 8.53 -19.06
N PHE A 209 10.79 7.65 -18.22
CA PHE A 209 10.88 7.82 -16.78
C PHE A 209 11.77 9.01 -16.38
N PHE A 210 12.87 9.24 -17.11
CA PHE A 210 13.77 10.39 -16.91
C PHE A 210 13.19 11.73 -17.37
N TYR A 211 12.16 11.75 -18.24
CA TYR A 211 11.51 13.00 -18.65
C TYR A 211 10.51 13.52 -17.61
N PHE A 212 10.09 12.69 -16.65
CA PHE A 212 9.05 13.01 -15.66
C PHE A 212 9.57 13.15 -14.22
N LEU A 213 10.86 12.92 -13.97
CA LEU A 213 11.56 13.08 -12.70
C LEU A 213 12.56 14.23 -12.78
#